data_AF-A0A328C564-F1
#
_entry.id   AF-A0A328C564-F1
#
_cell.length_a   1.000
_cell.length_b   1.000
_cell.length_c   1.000
_cell.angle_alpha   90.00
_cell.angle_beta   90.00
_cell.angle_gamma   90.00
#
_symmetry.space_group_name_H-M   'P 1'
#
loop_
_entity.id
_entity.type
_entity.pdbx_description
1 polymer ?
#
loop_
_entity_poly.entity_id
_entity_poly.type
_entity_poly.pdbx_seq_one_letter_code
_entity_poly.pdbx_strand_id
1 'polypeptide(L)'
;MDEDKRGFIGRRVLERVERGLEEGACGERGEFFEAMAALMHGDVERASDGFRRARRSSPTPYDALSCYGLGRCEVLQGRAGAALRFFRKVATGTAPPQVRQLAWKDIELLALSRDDRAGVCRARRAIEALEREIEEGPEGSRS
;
A
#
# COMPACT_ATOMS: atom_id res chain seq x y z
N MET A 1 -16.85 1.18 19.00
CA MET A 1 -16.16 2.40 19.46
C MET A 1 -14.72 2.41 18.89
N ASP A 2 -14.57 2.27 17.57
CA ASP A 2 -13.26 2.10 16.89
C ASP A 2 -13.10 2.93 15.60
N GLU A 3 -14.19 3.45 15.03
CA GLU A 3 -14.15 4.29 13.82
C GLU A 3 -13.48 5.64 14.09
N ASP A 4 -13.67 6.20 15.28
CA ASP A 4 -13.20 7.54 15.65
C ASP A 4 -11.66 7.61 15.75
N LYS A 5 -11.03 6.54 16.24
CA LYS A 5 -9.55 6.42 16.33
C LYS A 5 -8.90 6.26 14.95
N ARG A 6 -9.56 5.55 14.02
CA ARG A 6 -9.06 5.40 12.64
C ARG A 6 -9.15 6.70 11.85
N GLY A 7 -10.23 7.46 12.01
CA GLY A 7 -10.38 8.81 11.44
C GLY A 7 -9.40 9.83 12.02
N PHE A 8 -9.07 9.72 13.31
CA PHE A 8 -8.09 10.59 13.97
C PHE A 8 -6.64 10.30 13.53
N ILE A 9 -6.25 9.03 13.41
CA ILE A 9 -4.92 8.65 12.90
C ILE A 9 -4.77 9.04 11.42
N GLY A 10 -5.82 8.86 10.61
CA GLY A 10 -5.84 9.30 9.22
C GLY A 10 -5.60 10.81 9.08
N ARG A 11 -6.33 11.64 9.85
CA ARG A 11 -6.16 13.10 9.82
C ARG A 11 -4.77 13.55 10.21
N ARG A 12 -4.21 13.00 11.29
CA ARG A 12 -2.85 13.38 11.74
C ARG A 12 -1.76 12.96 10.76
N VAL A 13 -1.95 11.86 10.03
CA VAL A 13 -1.03 11.44 8.96
C VAL A 13 -1.16 12.36 7.75
N LEU A 14 -2.38 12.73 7.37
CA LEU A 14 -2.65 13.66 6.28
C LEU A 14 -2.00 15.02 6.52
N GLU A 15 -2.22 15.61 7.69
CA GLU A 15 -1.63 16.91 8.08
C GLU A 15 -0.08 16.88 8.01
N ARG A 16 0.54 15.76 8.37
CA ARG A 16 2.00 15.60 8.28
C ARG A 16 2.48 15.51 6.83
N VAL A 17 1.71 14.82 5.98
CA VAL A 17 2.01 14.70 4.56
C VAL A 17 1.86 16.07 3.88
N GLU A 18 0.77 16.77 4.12
CA GLU A 18 0.49 18.09 3.55
C GLU A 18 1.55 19.12 3.94
N ARG A 19 1.90 19.19 5.23
CA ARG A 19 2.98 20.06 5.69
C ARG A 19 4.33 19.73 5.04
N GLY A 20 4.66 18.44 4.92
CA GLY A 20 5.90 18.02 4.25
C GLY A 20 5.95 18.39 2.76
N LEU A 21 4.79 18.43 2.09
CA LEU A 21 4.66 18.90 0.71
C LEU A 21 4.85 20.42 0.62
N GLU A 22 4.20 21.19 1.49
CA GLU A 22 4.31 22.66 1.55
C GLU A 22 5.74 23.12 1.85
N GLU A 23 6.44 22.41 2.74
CA GLU A 23 7.82 22.68 3.11
C GLU A 23 8.84 22.20 2.05
N GLY A 24 8.39 21.55 0.97
CA GLY A 24 9.26 20.99 -0.06
C GLY A 24 10.13 19.81 0.41
N ALA A 25 9.87 19.27 1.61
CA ALA A 25 10.67 18.23 2.25
C ALA A 25 10.58 16.86 1.55
N CYS A 26 9.62 16.70 0.63
CA CYS A 26 9.38 15.44 -0.07
C CYS A 26 10.38 15.15 -1.20
N GLY A 27 11.04 16.17 -1.77
CA GLY A 27 11.98 16.00 -2.89
C GLY A 27 11.38 15.21 -4.05
N GLU A 28 12.13 14.24 -4.60
CA GLU A 28 11.70 13.36 -5.69
C GLU A 28 10.50 12.44 -5.35
N ARG A 29 10.06 12.43 -4.09
CA ARG A 29 8.91 11.66 -3.60
C ARG A 29 7.63 12.50 -3.52
N GLY A 30 7.68 13.77 -3.91
CA GLY A 30 6.54 14.69 -3.85
C GLY A 30 5.29 14.10 -4.52
N GLU A 31 5.44 13.56 -5.73
CA GLU A 31 4.33 12.96 -6.48
C GLU A 31 3.65 11.81 -5.73
N PHE A 32 4.40 11.00 -4.97
CA PHE A 32 3.83 9.93 -4.15
C PHE A 32 3.00 10.49 -2.99
N PHE A 33 3.54 11.50 -2.29
CA PHE A 33 2.88 12.10 -1.14
C PHE A 33 1.64 12.92 -1.54
N GLU A 34 1.68 13.61 -2.68
CA GLU A 34 0.51 14.25 -3.27
C GLU A 34 -0.59 13.24 -3.61
N ALA A 35 -0.21 12.10 -4.21
CA ALA A 35 -1.15 11.04 -4.54
C ALA A 35 -1.77 10.42 -3.28
N MET A 36 -0.98 10.23 -2.22
CA MET A 36 -1.46 9.79 -0.91
C MET A 36 -2.44 10.78 -0.31
N ALA A 37 -2.13 12.08 -0.32
CA ALA A 37 -3.04 13.11 0.17
C ALA A 37 -4.36 13.11 -0.61
N ALA A 38 -4.31 13.06 -1.94
CA ALA A 38 -5.50 12.96 -2.78
C ALA A 38 -6.35 11.71 -2.44
N LEU A 39 -5.71 10.55 -2.22
CA LEU A 39 -6.40 9.32 -1.84
C LEU A 39 -7.09 9.46 -0.48
N MET A 40 -6.45 10.12 0.48
CA MET A 40 -6.98 10.34 1.83
C MET A 40 -8.15 11.34 1.84
N HIS A 41 -8.16 12.29 0.89
CA HIS A 41 -9.29 13.18 0.63
C HIS A 41 -10.42 12.53 -0.19
N GLY A 42 -10.23 11.30 -0.66
CA GLY A 42 -11.21 10.59 -1.49
C GLY A 42 -11.19 10.99 -2.97
N ASP A 43 -10.23 11.81 -3.40
CA ASP A 43 -10.02 12.14 -4.82
C ASP A 43 -9.25 10.99 -5.52
N VAL A 44 -9.98 9.92 -5.82
CA VAL A 44 -9.42 8.66 -6.35
C VAL A 44 -8.82 8.84 -7.75
N GLU A 45 -9.37 9.74 -8.57
CA GLU A 45 -8.86 10.01 -9.91
C GLU A 45 -7.50 10.71 -9.84
N ARG A 46 -7.41 11.79 -9.06
CA ARG A 46 -6.15 12.51 -8.86
C ARG A 46 -5.11 11.62 -8.19
N ALA A 47 -5.50 10.82 -7.20
CA ALA A 47 -4.62 9.84 -6.57
C ALA A 47 -4.05 8.85 -7.59
N SER A 48 -4.91 8.30 -8.45
CA SER A 48 -4.50 7.35 -9.49
C SER A 48 -3.46 7.95 -10.42
N ASP A 49 -3.67 9.18 -10.89
CA ASP A 49 -2.71 9.86 -11.76
C ASP A 49 -1.40 10.19 -11.07
N GLY A 50 -1.48 10.65 -9.82
CA GLY A 50 -0.29 10.89 -8.98
C GLY A 50 0.54 9.63 -8.79
N PHE A 51 -0.08 8.50 -8.42
CA PHE A 51 0.65 7.24 -8.26
C PHE A 51 1.22 6.70 -9.59
N ARG A 52 0.57 6.96 -10.74
CA ARG A 52 1.14 6.60 -12.05
C ARG A 52 2.42 7.39 -12.35
N ARG A 53 2.46 8.68 -12.01
CA ARG A 53 3.65 9.52 -12.17
C ARG A 53 4.75 9.10 -11.20
N ALA A 54 4.43 9.02 -9.91
CA ALA A 54 5.34 8.61 -8.84
C ALA A 54 5.99 7.25 -9.11
N ARG A 55 5.24 6.27 -9.65
CA ARG A 55 5.80 4.96 -10.01
C ARG A 55 6.90 5.04 -11.08
N ARG A 56 6.89 6.04 -11.96
CA ARG A 56 7.89 6.20 -13.04
C ARG A 56 9.11 6.99 -12.57
N SER A 57 8.93 7.89 -11.61
CA SER A 57 9.92 8.88 -11.20
C SER A 57 10.58 8.55 -9.86
N SER A 58 9.87 7.88 -8.95
CA SER A 58 10.34 7.66 -7.59
C SER A 58 11.21 6.40 -7.45
N PRO A 59 12.26 6.44 -6.60
CA PRO A 59 13.09 5.28 -6.31
C PRO A 59 12.36 4.24 -5.46
N THR A 60 12.90 3.02 -5.40
CA THR A 60 12.46 2.01 -4.44
C THR A 60 12.58 2.54 -3.00
N PRO A 61 11.59 2.32 -2.12
CA PRO A 61 10.39 1.49 -2.31
C PRO A 61 9.14 2.25 -2.79
N TYR A 62 9.26 3.52 -3.18
CA TYR A 62 8.11 4.36 -3.53
C TYR A 62 7.45 3.95 -4.84
N ASP A 63 8.18 3.31 -5.76
CA ASP A 63 7.60 2.70 -6.95
C ASP A 63 6.63 1.56 -6.59
N ALA A 64 7.01 0.71 -5.63
CA ALA A 64 6.19 -0.39 -5.12
C ALA A 64 5.00 0.13 -4.30
N LEU A 65 5.21 1.14 -3.45
CA LEU A 65 4.14 1.79 -2.70
C LEU A 65 3.15 2.51 -3.64
N SER A 66 3.63 3.13 -4.71
CA SER A 66 2.76 3.73 -5.74
C SER A 66 1.97 2.65 -6.48
N CYS A 67 2.60 1.51 -6.77
CA CYS A 67 1.90 0.35 -7.33
C CYS A 67 0.81 -0.19 -6.39
N TYR A 68 1.07 -0.22 -5.08
CA TYR A 68 0.06 -0.57 -4.07
C TYR A 68 -1.07 0.47 -4.01
N GLY A 69 -0.74 1.77 -4.02
CA GLY A 69 -1.69 2.88 -4.06
C GLY A 69 -2.64 2.83 -5.25
N LEU A 70 -2.13 2.44 -6.44
CA LEU A 70 -2.98 2.17 -7.61
C LEU A 70 -3.97 1.03 -7.34
N GLY A 71 -3.52 -0.06 -6.70
CA GLY A 71 -4.42 -1.14 -6.28
C GLY A 71 -5.54 -0.64 -5.35
N ARG A 72 -5.23 0.24 -4.40
CA ARG A 72 -6.22 0.87 -3.52
C ARG A 72 -7.23 1.73 -4.28
N CYS A 73 -6.76 2.51 -5.26
CA CYS A 73 -7.64 3.31 -6.12
C CYS A 73 -8.62 2.42 -6.89
N GLU A 74 -8.14 1.30 -7.45
CA GLU A 74 -8.98 0.33 -8.15
C GLU A 74 -10.03 -0.31 -7.22
N VAL A 75 -9.69 -0.59 -5.96
CA VAL A 75 -10.67 -1.07 -4.96
C VAL A 75 -11.76 -0.03 -4.72
N LEU A 76 -11.40 1.23 -4.51
CA LEU A 76 -12.37 2.31 -4.27
C LEU A 76 -13.29 2.56 -5.46
N GLN A 77 -12.83 2.24 -6.67
CA GLN A 77 -13.62 2.31 -7.90
C GLN A 77 -14.42 1.02 -8.18
N GLY A 78 -14.41 0.04 -7.28
CA GLY A 78 -15.12 -1.24 -7.44
C GLY A 78 -14.47 -2.20 -8.44
N ARG A 79 -13.25 -1.92 -8.92
CA ARG A 79 -12.54 -2.69 -9.96
C ARG A 79 -11.63 -3.75 -9.33
N ALA A 80 -12.21 -4.68 -8.59
CA ALA A 80 -11.49 -5.72 -7.82
C ALA A 80 -10.50 -6.55 -8.67
N GLY A 81 -10.84 -6.86 -9.92
CA GLY A 81 -9.95 -7.60 -10.82
C GLY A 81 -8.69 -6.83 -11.20
N ALA A 82 -8.81 -5.52 -11.40
CA ALA A 82 -7.67 -4.64 -11.68
C ALA A 82 -6.83 -4.43 -10.41
N ALA A 83 -7.48 -4.23 -9.25
CA ALA A 83 -6.81 -4.15 -7.95
C ALA A 83 -5.91 -5.36 -7.67
N LEU A 84 -6.42 -6.58 -7.90
CA LEU A 84 -5.65 -7.82 -7.73
C LEU A 84 -4.36 -7.85 -8.56
N ARG A 85 -4.35 -7.27 -9.77
CA ARG A 85 -3.14 -7.24 -10.60
C ARG A 85 -2.05 -6.38 -9.96
N PHE A 86 -2.42 -5.22 -9.43
CA PHE A 86 -1.50 -4.33 -8.72
C PHE A 86 -1.00 -4.96 -7.43
N PHE A 87 -1.89 -5.52 -6.61
CA PHE A 87 -1.49 -6.15 -5.36
C PHE A 87 -0.59 -7.37 -5.58
N ARG A 88 -0.89 -8.24 -6.55
CA ARG A 88 -0.04 -9.40 -6.85
C ARG A 88 1.36 -8.98 -7.30
N LYS A 89 1.46 -7.92 -8.11
CA LYS A 89 2.75 -7.38 -8.54
C LYS A 89 3.59 -6.93 -7.35
N VAL A 90 2.99 -6.28 -6.36
CA VAL A 90 3.68 -5.85 -5.14
C VAL A 90 4.04 -7.05 -4.26
N ALA A 91 3.05 -7.89 -3.94
CA ALA A 91 3.14 -9.04 -3.06
C ALA A 91 4.21 -10.08 -3.46
N THR A 92 4.42 -10.26 -4.77
CA THR A 92 5.38 -11.24 -5.32
C THR A 92 6.67 -10.61 -5.84
N GLY A 93 6.77 -9.27 -5.80
CA GLY A 93 7.94 -8.53 -6.26
C GLY A 93 9.04 -8.41 -5.20
N THR A 94 9.92 -7.43 -5.40
CA THR A 94 11.07 -7.13 -4.53
C THR A 94 10.78 -6.00 -3.54
N ALA A 95 9.51 -5.68 -3.29
CA ALA A 95 9.13 -4.66 -2.33
C ALA A 95 9.55 -5.07 -0.90
N PRO A 96 9.75 -4.10 0.02
CA PRO A 96 10.03 -4.43 1.42
C PRO A 96 9.00 -5.38 2.01
N PRO A 97 9.38 -6.30 2.92
CA PRO A 97 8.49 -7.33 3.44
C PRO A 97 7.16 -6.78 4.00
N GLN A 98 7.20 -5.62 4.67
CA GLN A 98 6.02 -4.94 5.21
C GLN A 98 5.05 -4.51 4.09
N VAL A 99 5.58 -4.04 2.95
CA VAL A 99 4.76 -3.63 1.79
C VAL A 99 4.18 -4.85 1.08
N ARG A 100 4.96 -5.93 0.96
CA ARG A 100 4.45 -7.22 0.44
C ARG A 100 3.34 -7.78 1.33
N GLN A 101 3.50 -7.69 2.65
CA GLN A 101 2.51 -8.16 3.61
C GLN A 101 1.20 -7.38 3.49
N LEU A 102 1.26 -6.05 3.36
CA LEU A 102 0.07 -5.22 3.11
C LEU A 102 -0.66 -5.64 1.83
N ALA A 103 0.08 -5.88 0.74
CA ALA A 103 -0.52 -6.34 -0.51
C ALA A 103 -1.17 -7.72 -0.38
N TRP A 104 -0.58 -8.66 0.36
CA TRP A 104 -1.18 -9.96 0.62
C TRP A 104 -2.45 -9.88 1.49
N LYS A 105 -2.48 -8.97 2.49
CA LYS A 105 -3.69 -8.71 3.29
C LYS A 105 -4.84 -8.23 2.41
N ASP A 106 -4.59 -7.32 1.48
CA ASP A 106 -5.62 -6.87 0.53
C ASP A 106 -6.04 -7.95 -0.48
N ILE A 107 -5.11 -8.83 -0.90
CA ILE A 107 -5.47 -10.02 -1.70
C ILE A 107 -6.38 -10.96 -0.91
N GLU A 108 -6.11 -11.19 0.38
CA GLU A 108 -6.97 -12.00 1.25
C GLU A 108 -8.38 -11.42 1.34
N LEU A 109 -8.50 -10.11 1.60
CA LEU A 109 -9.79 -9.43 1.69
C LEU A 109 -10.60 -9.54 0.39
N LEU A 110 -9.95 -9.39 -0.76
CA LEU A 110 -10.60 -9.56 -2.07
C LEU A 110 -10.94 -11.01 -2.40
N ALA A 111 -10.21 -11.98 -1.85
CA ALA A 111 -10.54 -13.40 -1.98
C ALA A 111 -11.74 -13.77 -1.10
N LEU A 112 -11.79 -13.25 0.13
CA LEU A 112 -12.92 -13.41 1.05
C LEU A 112 -14.22 -12.88 0.45
N SER A 113 -14.20 -11.68 -0.16
CA SER A 113 -15.40 -11.09 -0.77
C SER A 113 -15.93 -11.87 -1.99
N ARG A 114 -15.15 -12.82 -2.53
CA ARG A 114 -15.49 -13.66 -3.68
C ARG A 114 -15.69 -15.14 -3.31
N ASP A 115 -15.63 -15.48 -2.02
CA ASP A 115 -15.61 -16.86 -1.50
C ASP A 115 -14.51 -17.74 -2.15
N ASP A 116 -13.38 -17.14 -2.56
CA ASP A 116 -12.22 -17.85 -3.11
C ASP A 116 -11.36 -18.43 -1.97
N ARG A 117 -11.79 -19.59 -1.45
CA ARG A 117 -11.08 -20.29 -0.36
C ARG A 117 -9.62 -20.57 -0.67
N ALA A 118 -9.31 -20.94 -1.92
CA ALA A 118 -7.93 -21.21 -2.34
C ALA A 118 -7.09 -19.92 -2.33
N GLY A 119 -7.66 -18.80 -2.75
CA GLY A 119 -7.08 -17.46 -2.63
C GLY A 119 -6.77 -17.08 -1.19
N VAL A 120 -7.73 -17.26 -0.28
CA VAL A 120 -7.57 -16.98 1.16
C VAL A 120 -6.44 -17.80 1.78
N CYS A 121 -6.44 -19.12 1.56
CA CYS A 121 -5.38 -19.98 2.09
C CYS A 121 -3.98 -19.61 1.59
N ARG A 122 -3.86 -19.24 0.31
CA ARG A 122 -2.58 -18.78 -0.25
C ARG A 122 -2.12 -17.47 0.37
N ALA A 123 -3.03 -16.51 0.50
CA ALA A 123 -2.70 -15.21 1.08
C ALA A 123 -2.25 -15.34 2.55
N ARG A 124 -2.97 -16.13 3.36
CA ARG A 124 -2.60 -16.37 4.77
C ARG A 124 -1.22 -16.99 4.93
N ARG A 125 -0.92 -18.05 4.17
CA ARG A 125 0.41 -18.69 4.20
C ARG A 125 1.52 -17.70 3.82
N ALA A 126 1.28 -16.83 2.85
CA ALA A 126 2.25 -15.82 2.47
C ALA A 126 2.43 -14.75 3.55
N ILE A 127 1.35 -14.33 4.22
CA ILE A 127 1.40 -13.39 5.35
C ILE A 127 2.20 -14.00 6.51
N GLU A 128 1.92 -15.25 6.89
CA GLU A 128 2.64 -15.96 7.95
C GLU A 128 4.15 -16.08 7.65
N ALA A 129 4.51 -16.37 6.39
CA ALA A 129 5.91 -16.43 5.97
C ALA A 129 6.60 -15.05 6.07
N LEU A 130 5.91 -13.99 5.66
CA LEU A 130 6.42 -12.62 5.76
C LEU A 130 6.53 -12.13 7.21
N GLU A 131 5.63 -12.56 8.10
CA GLU A 131 5.71 -12.24 9.53
C GLU A 131 6.99 -12.79 10.15
N ARG A 132 7.34 -14.05 9.84
CA ARG A 132 8.62 -14.63 10.25
C ARG A 132 9.82 -13.88 9.67
N GLU A 133 9.78 -13.55 8.38
CA GLU A 133 10.85 -12.76 7.73
C GLU A 133 11.04 -11.39 8.39
N ILE A 134 9.95 -10.73 8.79
CA ILE A 134 9.97 -9.43 9.47
C ILE A 134 10.49 -9.56 10.90
N GLU A 135 10.08 -10.61 11.62
CA GLU A 135 10.50 -10.88 13.01
C GLU A 135 11.98 -11.29 13.11
N GLU A 136 12.48 -12.08 12.16
CA GLU A 136 13.86 -12.57 12.15
C GLU A 136 14.87 -11.48 11.81
N GLY A 137 14.48 -10.49 11.00
CA GLY A 137 15.28 -9.33 10.64
C GLY A 137 16.66 -9.65 10.04
N PRO A 138 17.43 -8.64 9.60
CA PRO A 138 18.82 -8.85 9.17
C PRO A 138 19.79 -9.12 10.35
N GLU A 139 19.33 -9.07 11.60
CA GLU A 139 20.18 -9.20 12.81
C GLU A 139 20.17 -10.61 13.44
N GLY A 140 19.45 -11.58 12.88
CA GLY A 140 19.52 -13.00 13.29
C GLY A 140 20.86 -13.71 13.00
N SER A 141 21.89 -12.98 12.53
CA SER A 141 23.24 -13.49 12.22
C SER A 141 24.33 -12.95 13.15
N ARG A 142 24.00 -12.55 14.38
CA ARG A 142 25.00 -12.34 15.44
C ARG A 142 24.82 -13.39 16.54
N SER A 143 25.36 -14.59 16.27
CA SER A 143 25.83 -15.52 17.30
C SER A 143 27.35 -15.47 17.33
#